data_AF-A0A2V1CDV5-F1
#
_entry.id   AF-A0A2V1CDV5-F1
#
_cell.length_a   1.000
_cell.length_b   1.000
_cell.length_c   1.000
_cell.angle_alpha   90.00
_cell.angle_beta   90.00
_cell.angle_gamma   90.00
#
_symmetry.space_group_name_H-M   'P 1'
#
loop_
_entity.id
_entity.type
_entity.pdbx_description
1 polymer ?
#
loop_
_entity_poly.entity_id
_entity_poly.type
_entity_poly.pdbx_seq_one_letter_code
_entity_poly.pdbx_strand_id
1 'polypeptide(L)'
;MSKHQRHRRVRDYNLHAGLAEVFTPGRHYPTHLAEKVILFSKFRGQDLGRLQKLAFHRFYSERIFDLRPDITDVPDQAVLAAYFQFFDELFFFGSLGGSKRCILKCDSKLAEMGGPRGKFSKREVLNVQEGKQGQIYEIKIYRQRGENRYYSLRTALGFMLQAMCHAFLRLWQCWSGHCSEMWGEHGAGWAWQDMALAIEDAVSDGHFVNLDIPLGRLEMLADNLRAYPAYLKDEQLRRWRIDQRKLARLAGRI
;
A
#
# COMPACT_ATOMS: atom_id res chain seq x y z
N MET A 1 15.34 15.87 -16.81
CA MET A 1 15.78 15.14 -15.60
C MET A 1 15.69 16.09 -14.41
N SER A 2 14.99 15.70 -13.33
CA SER A 2 14.89 16.51 -12.11
C SER A 2 16.26 16.61 -11.42
N LYS A 3 16.69 17.81 -11.03
CA LYS A 3 17.93 17.98 -10.24
C LYS A 3 17.78 17.25 -8.92
N HIS A 4 18.77 16.45 -8.54
CA HIS A 4 18.78 15.76 -7.25
C HIS A 4 18.71 16.79 -6.12
N GLN A 5 17.73 16.64 -5.23
CA GLN A 5 17.54 17.56 -4.11
C GLN A 5 17.91 16.87 -2.80
N ARG A 6 18.40 17.64 -1.82
CA ARG A 6 18.75 17.11 -0.49
C ARG A 6 17.55 16.39 0.13
N HIS A 7 17.77 15.15 0.54
CA HIS A 7 16.73 14.35 1.18
C HIS A 7 16.34 14.90 2.54
N ARG A 8 15.05 14.78 2.86
CA ARG A 8 14.49 15.16 4.15
C ARG A 8 14.25 13.91 4.98
N ARG A 9 14.65 13.97 6.25
CA ARG A 9 14.20 13.00 7.25
C ARG A 9 12.95 13.53 7.92
N VAL A 10 11.92 12.72 7.94
CA VAL A 10 10.76 12.88 8.81
C VAL A 10 11.14 12.48 10.23
N ARG A 11 10.84 13.37 11.18
CA ARG A 11 11.05 13.12 12.61
C ARG A 11 9.84 12.39 13.18
N ASP A 12 10.06 11.45 14.09
CA ASP A 12 8.99 10.57 14.60
C ASP A 12 7.87 11.32 15.31
N TYR A 13 8.19 12.39 16.04
CA TYR A 13 7.17 13.19 16.72
C TYR A 13 6.13 13.79 15.75
N ASN A 14 6.50 14.09 14.49
CA ASN A 14 5.56 14.60 13.49
C ASN A 14 4.56 13.52 13.05
N LEU A 15 4.96 12.25 13.10
CA LEU A 15 4.09 11.11 12.77
C LEU A 15 3.02 10.93 13.84
N HIS A 16 3.37 11.10 15.11
CA HIS A 16 2.42 11.00 16.23
C HIS A 16 1.44 12.18 16.30
N ALA A 17 1.84 13.36 15.83
CA ALA A 17 1.01 14.56 15.84
C ALA A 17 -0.19 14.49 14.86
N GLY A 18 -0.18 13.56 13.90
CA GLY A 18 -1.27 13.41 12.92
C GLY A 18 -1.42 14.60 11.99
N LEU A 19 -0.31 15.23 11.61
CA LEU A 19 -0.32 16.38 10.70
C LEU A 19 -0.70 15.91 9.28
N ALA A 20 -1.49 16.71 8.56
CA ALA A 20 -1.96 16.35 7.22
C ALA A 20 -0.84 16.21 6.18
N GLU A 21 0.29 16.91 6.37
CA GLU A 21 1.44 16.89 5.46
C GLU A 21 2.74 16.65 6.23
N VAL A 22 2.98 15.41 6.63
CA VAL A 22 4.24 15.02 7.28
C VAL A 22 5.39 14.83 6.27
N PHE A 23 5.05 14.48 5.02
CA PHE A 23 6.01 14.16 3.96
C PHE A 23 6.09 15.28 2.93
N THR A 24 7.30 15.54 2.43
CA THR A 24 7.51 16.44 1.28
C THR A 24 7.60 15.60 0.00
N PRO A 25 6.75 15.85 -1.02
CA PRO A 25 6.78 15.08 -2.27
C PRO A 25 8.18 15.04 -2.90
N GLY A 26 8.62 13.85 -3.33
CA GLY A 26 9.89 13.73 -4.06
C GLY A 26 11.18 13.90 -3.24
N ARG A 27 11.13 13.91 -1.90
CA ARG A 27 12.27 14.32 -1.03
C ARG A 27 12.78 13.26 -0.08
N HIS A 28 12.29 12.03 -0.12
CA HIS A 28 12.64 11.01 0.87
C HIS A 28 13.36 9.82 0.25
N TYR A 29 14.29 9.21 0.98
CA TYR A 29 14.85 7.91 0.55
C TYR A 29 13.77 6.82 0.67
N PRO A 30 13.64 5.89 -0.29
CA PRO A 30 12.66 4.81 -0.23
C PRO A 30 12.80 3.95 1.03
N THR A 31 14.02 3.52 1.37
CA THR A 31 14.33 2.79 2.61
C THR A 31 13.86 3.53 3.86
N HIS A 32 14.11 4.84 3.96
CA HIS A 32 13.66 5.63 5.10
C HIS A 32 12.13 5.73 5.19
N LEU A 33 11.43 5.80 4.06
CA LEU A 33 9.97 5.74 4.04
C LEU A 33 9.46 4.37 4.53
N ALA A 34 10.05 3.28 4.04
CA ALA A 34 9.71 1.93 4.47
C ALA A 34 9.96 1.73 5.97
N GLU A 35 11.09 2.20 6.51
CA GLU A 35 11.39 2.17 7.94
C GLU A 35 10.29 2.81 8.79
N LYS A 36 9.73 3.94 8.34
CA LYS A 36 8.62 4.58 9.06
C LYS A 36 7.36 3.72 9.05
N VAL A 37 7.01 3.15 7.90
CA VAL A 37 5.83 2.26 7.82
C VAL A 37 6.04 1.01 8.67
N ILE A 38 7.22 0.39 8.61
CA ILE A 38 7.57 -0.78 9.44
C ILE A 38 7.45 -0.46 10.92
N LEU A 39 7.92 0.71 11.36
CA LEU A 39 7.78 1.16 12.75
C LEU A 39 6.31 1.31 13.14
N PHE A 40 5.52 2.01 12.32
CA PHE A 40 4.10 2.26 12.60
C PHE A 40 3.25 0.99 12.59
N SER A 41 3.55 0.03 11.72
CA SER A 41 2.91 -1.29 11.67
C SER A 41 3.10 -2.10 12.95
N LYS A 42 4.11 -1.77 13.77
CA LYS A 42 4.43 -2.46 15.03
C LYS A 42 3.81 -1.83 16.27
N PHE A 43 3.24 -0.62 16.17
CA PHE A 43 2.64 0.04 17.33
C PHE A 43 1.42 -0.73 17.84
N ARG A 44 1.30 -0.85 19.16
CA ARG A 44 0.23 -1.56 19.87
C ARG A 44 -0.15 -0.79 21.13
N GLY A 45 -1.38 -0.98 21.62
CA GLY A 45 -1.83 -0.43 22.90
C GLY A 45 -1.56 1.08 23.04
N GLN A 46 -0.74 1.45 24.03
CA GLN A 46 -0.44 2.85 24.32
C GLN A 46 0.44 3.53 23.27
N ASP A 47 1.27 2.76 22.56
CA ASP A 47 2.19 3.25 21.52
C ASP A 47 1.47 3.69 20.25
N LEU A 48 0.19 3.32 20.10
CA LEU A 48 -0.62 3.75 18.97
C LEU A 48 -0.69 5.27 18.89
N GLY A 49 -0.40 5.79 17.70
CA GLY A 49 -0.58 7.21 17.40
C GLY A 49 -2.06 7.62 17.46
N ARG A 50 -2.32 8.93 17.51
CA ARG A 50 -3.69 9.48 17.56
C ARG A 50 -4.58 8.95 16.44
N LEU A 51 -4.08 8.97 15.20
CA LEU A 51 -4.83 8.47 14.03
C LEU A 51 -5.11 6.97 14.12
N GLN A 52 -4.12 6.17 14.51
CA GLN A 52 -4.31 4.72 14.68
C GLN A 52 -5.36 4.41 15.76
N LYS A 53 -5.34 5.12 16.91
CA LYS A 53 -6.35 4.97 17.97
C LYS A 53 -7.76 5.27 17.45
N LEU A 54 -7.93 6.34 16.68
CA LEU A 54 -9.21 6.68 16.06
C LEU A 54 -9.64 5.64 15.03
N ALA A 55 -8.72 5.18 14.19
CA ALA A 55 -8.96 4.13 13.20
C ALA A 55 -9.43 2.83 13.87
N PHE A 56 -8.79 2.41 14.96
CA PHE A 56 -9.18 1.22 15.71
C PHE A 56 -10.53 1.36 16.39
N HIS A 57 -10.82 2.52 16.99
CA HIS A 57 -12.13 2.76 17.56
C HIS A 57 -13.23 2.51 16.51
N ARG A 58 -13.10 3.12 15.32
CA ARG A 58 -14.05 2.92 14.22
C ARG A 58 -14.10 1.48 13.74
N PHE A 59 -12.95 0.85 13.56
CA PHE A 59 -12.83 -0.54 13.10
C PHE A 59 -13.63 -1.53 13.97
N TYR A 60 -13.59 -1.37 15.29
CA TYR A 60 -14.33 -2.25 16.20
C TYR A 60 -15.75 -1.80 16.50
N SER A 61 -16.08 -0.51 16.33
CA SER A 61 -17.41 0.01 16.66
C SER A 61 -18.37 0.04 15.47
N GLU A 62 -17.88 0.11 14.24
CA GLU A 62 -18.70 0.34 13.05
C GLU A 62 -18.93 -0.95 12.24
N ARG A 63 -20.20 -1.23 11.94
CA ARG A 63 -20.63 -2.39 11.14
C ARG A 63 -20.02 -2.42 9.73
N ILE A 64 -19.59 -1.28 9.18
CA ILE A 64 -18.99 -1.16 7.85
C ILE A 64 -17.69 -1.98 7.69
N PHE A 65 -17.01 -2.30 8.79
CA PHE A 65 -15.79 -3.10 8.79
C PHE A 65 -16.04 -4.61 8.89
N ASP A 66 -17.28 -5.02 9.13
CA ASP A 66 -17.65 -6.43 9.22
C ASP A 66 -17.71 -7.08 7.83
N LEU A 67 -16.75 -7.96 7.57
CA LEU A 67 -16.62 -8.67 6.29
C LEU A 67 -17.39 -9.98 6.24
N ARG A 68 -18.14 -10.36 7.30
CA ARG A 68 -18.83 -11.65 7.32
C ARG A 68 -19.83 -11.76 6.16
N PRO A 69 -19.98 -12.94 5.52
CA PRO A 69 -20.79 -13.11 4.32
C PRO A 69 -22.27 -12.78 4.47
N ASP A 70 -22.82 -12.86 5.68
CA ASP A 70 -24.22 -12.59 6.03
C ASP A 70 -24.54 -11.10 6.14
N ILE A 71 -23.52 -10.25 6.27
CA ILE A 71 -23.69 -8.80 6.16
C ILE A 71 -23.81 -8.48 4.67
N THR A 72 -24.94 -7.90 4.24
CA THR A 72 -25.17 -7.53 2.83
C THR A 72 -25.82 -6.15 2.67
N ASP A 73 -26.18 -5.51 3.78
CA ASP A 73 -26.84 -4.20 3.82
C ASP A 73 -25.89 -3.02 3.56
N VAL A 74 -24.58 -3.26 3.63
CA VAL A 74 -23.55 -2.25 3.37
C VAL A 74 -22.98 -2.44 1.96
N PRO A 75 -23.00 -1.43 1.06
CA PRO A 75 -22.42 -1.55 -0.27
C PRO A 75 -20.90 -1.77 -0.24
N ASP A 76 -20.36 -2.63 -1.12
CA ASP A 76 -18.92 -2.94 -1.20
C ASP A 76 -18.05 -1.70 -1.38
N GLN A 77 -18.53 -0.71 -2.14
CA GLN A 77 -17.82 0.56 -2.33
C GLN A 77 -17.64 1.31 -1.00
N ALA A 78 -18.63 1.28 -0.11
CA ALA A 78 -18.55 1.92 1.20
C ALA A 78 -17.55 1.18 2.09
N VAL A 79 -17.59 -0.17 2.09
CA VAL A 79 -16.62 -1.02 2.80
C VAL A 79 -15.20 -0.70 2.33
N LEU A 80 -14.94 -0.70 1.02
CA LEU A 80 -13.62 -0.42 0.46
C LEU A 80 -13.14 0.99 0.79
N ALA A 81 -14.03 2.00 0.76
CA ALA A 81 -13.68 3.36 1.15
C ALA A 81 -13.32 3.47 2.65
N ALA A 82 -14.07 2.79 3.52
CA ALA A 82 -13.79 2.75 4.95
C ALA A 82 -12.43 2.08 5.24
N TYR A 83 -12.16 0.94 4.59
CA TYR A 83 -10.87 0.25 4.71
C TYR A 83 -9.71 1.05 4.11
N PHE A 84 -9.91 1.79 3.01
CA PHE A 84 -8.87 2.68 2.47
C PHE A 84 -8.44 3.72 3.50
N GLN A 85 -9.41 4.39 4.13
CA GLN A 85 -9.12 5.36 5.18
C GLN A 85 -8.49 4.70 6.40
N PHE A 86 -9.01 3.55 6.83
CA PHE A 86 -8.47 2.78 7.95
C PHE A 86 -7.00 2.43 7.72
N PHE A 87 -6.65 1.87 6.57
CA PHE A 87 -5.26 1.51 6.24
C PHE A 87 -4.36 2.73 6.06
N ASP A 88 -4.88 3.84 5.52
CA ASP A 88 -4.12 5.09 5.40
C ASP A 88 -3.73 5.63 6.78
N GLU A 89 -4.68 5.67 7.71
CA GLU A 89 -4.42 6.09 9.09
C GLU A 89 -3.53 5.10 9.86
N LEU A 90 -3.69 3.79 9.59
CA LEU A 90 -2.99 2.74 10.30
C LEU A 90 -1.52 2.63 9.90
N PHE A 91 -1.22 2.69 8.60
CA PHE A 91 0.10 2.38 8.03
C PHE A 91 0.76 3.56 7.32
N PHE A 92 -0.03 4.48 6.76
CA PHE A 92 0.47 5.54 5.89
C PHE A 92 0.22 6.94 6.45
N PHE A 93 0.03 7.04 7.77
CA PHE A 93 -0.02 8.30 8.53
C PHE A 93 -1.14 9.26 8.11
N GLY A 94 -2.20 8.76 7.44
CA GLY A 94 -3.23 9.60 6.83
C GLY A 94 -2.73 10.40 5.63
N SER A 95 -1.56 10.08 5.09
CA SER A 95 -0.89 10.88 4.07
C SER A 95 -1.42 10.62 2.66
N LEU A 96 -2.11 9.51 2.40
CA LEU A 96 -2.61 9.17 1.07
C LEU A 96 -3.95 9.84 0.79
N GLY A 97 -4.95 9.56 1.62
CA GLY A 97 -6.29 10.13 1.53
C GLY A 97 -6.34 11.57 2.04
N GLY A 98 -5.67 11.86 3.16
CA GLY A 98 -5.66 13.19 3.78
C GLY A 98 -5.05 14.27 2.88
N SER A 99 -4.01 13.93 2.11
CA SER A 99 -3.40 14.87 1.15
C SER A 99 -4.17 15.01 -0.17
N LYS A 100 -5.22 14.19 -0.39
CA LYS A 100 -5.94 14.06 -1.67
C LYS A 100 -5.05 13.69 -2.86
N ARG A 101 -3.86 13.13 -2.60
CA ARG A 101 -2.91 12.71 -3.65
C ARG A 101 -3.05 11.24 -4.02
N CYS A 102 -3.86 10.47 -3.29
CA CYS A 102 -4.25 9.12 -3.65
C CYS A 102 -5.78 9.00 -3.60
N ILE A 103 -6.40 8.53 -4.68
CA ILE A 103 -7.85 8.42 -4.82
C ILE A 103 -8.24 6.96 -5.06
N LEU A 104 -9.17 6.46 -4.26
CA LEU A 104 -9.83 5.18 -4.51
C LEU A 104 -11.03 5.38 -5.45
N LYS A 105 -11.14 4.54 -6.48
CA LYS A 105 -12.33 4.41 -7.32
C LYS A 105 -12.76 2.95 -7.37
N CYS A 106 -14.04 2.71 -7.12
CA CYS A 106 -14.65 1.40 -7.35
C CYS A 106 -15.35 1.45 -8.70
N ASP A 107 -14.96 0.58 -9.63
CA ASP A 107 -15.63 0.44 -10.91
C ASP A 107 -16.81 -0.52 -10.76
N SER A 108 -17.99 -0.12 -11.22
CA SER A 108 -19.17 -0.99 -11.23
C SER A 108 -19.11 -2.03 -12.34
N LYS A 109 -18.21 -1.86 -13.33
CA LYS A 109 -18.01 -2.84 -14.40
C LYS A 109 -17.39 -4.12 -13.84
N LEU A 110 -18.05 -5.23 -14.15
CA LEU A 110 -17.53 -6.56 -13.86
C LEU A 110 -16.27 -6.79 -14.68
N ALA A 111 -15.18 -7.17 -14.02
CA ALA A 111 -14.04 -7.76 -14.69
C ALA A 111 -14.45 -9.12 -15.28
N GLU A 112 -13.88 -9.48 -16.42
CA GLU A 112 -13.96 -10.83 -16.95
C GLU A 112 -13.34 -11.82 -15.96
N MET A 113 -13.78 -13.09 -15.99
CA MET A 113 -13.16 -14.13 -15.16
C MET A 113 -11.67 -14.23 -15.51
N GLY A 114 -10.81 -14.11 -14.52
CA GLY A 114 -9.35 -14.09 -14.71
C GLY A 114 -8.78 -12.75 -15.17
N GLY A 115 -9.62 -11.71 -15.29
CA GLY A 115 -9.18 -10.34 -15.56
C GLY A 115 -8.42 -9.71 -14.38
N PRO A 116 -7.84 -8.52 -14.57
CA PRO A 116 -7.15 -7.83 -13.49
C PRO A 116 -8.12 -7.49 -12.34
N ARG A 117 -7.60 -7.56 -11.11
CA ARG A 117 -8.36 -7.23 -9.88
C ARG A 117 -8.60 -5.74 -9.72
N GLY A 118 -7.72 -4.94 -10.31
CA GLY A 118 -7.76 -3.50 -10.26
C GLY A 118 -6.69 -2.89 -11.15
N LYS A 119 -6.59 -1.57 -11.13
CA LYS A 119 -5.56 -0.80 -11.82
C LYS A 119 -5.03 0.29 -10.92
N PHE A 120 -3.71 0.34 -10.78
CA PHE A 120 -3.01 1.48 -10.20
C PHE A 120 -2.52 2.39 -11.32
N SER A 121 -2.83 3.68 -11.25
CA SER A 121 -2.42 4.63 -12.30
C SER A 121 -2.01 5.98 -11.75
N LYS A 122 -1.20 6.71 -12.52
CA LYS A 122 -0.77 8.07 -12.23
C LYS A 122 -1.58 9.04 -13.10
N ARG A 123 -2.09 10.11 -12.49
CA ARG A 123 -2.70 11.25 -13.17
C ARG A 123 -1.90 12.52 -12.84
N GLU A 124 -1.51 13.24 -13.88
CA GLU A 124 -0.89 14.55 -13.72
C GLU A 124 -1.96 15.61 -13.54
N VAL A 125 -1.75 16.50 -12.57
CA VAL A 125 -2.71 17.56 -12.24
C VAL A 125 -1.97 18.88 -12.20
N LEU A 126 -2.43 19.85 -12.98
CA LEU A 126 -1.92 21.21 -12.89
C LEU A 126 -2.48 21.84 -11.61
N ASN A 127 -1.62 22.17 -10.64
CA ASN A 127 -2.03 23.04 -9.56
C ASN A 127 -2.08 24.47 -10.12
N VAL A 128 -3.28 24.90 -10.51
CA VAL A 128 -3.53 26.20 -11.14
C VAL A 128 -3.10 27.37 -10.24
N GLN A 129 -3.19 27.21 -8.92
CA GLN A 129 -2.83 28.27 -7.96
C GLN A 129 -1.32 28.46 -7.81
N GLU A 130 -0.54 27.39 -7.94
CA GLU A 130 0.93 27.43 -7.77
C GLU A 130 1.70 27.37 -9.09
N GLY A 131 1.02 27.18 -10.22
CA GLY A 131 1.66 26.90 -11.51
C GLY A 131 2.52 25.63 -11.52
N LYS A 132 2.36 24.74 -10.53
CA LYS A 132 3.16 23.52 -10.38
C LYS A 132 2.39 22.29 -10.80
N GLN A 133 3.04 21.41 -11.54
CA GLN A 133 2.48 20.11 -11.89
C GLN A 133 2.56 19.17 -10.67
N GLY A 134 1.40 18.87 -10.10
CA GLY A 134 1.20 17.86 -9.07
C GLY A 134 0.97 16.47 -9.66
N GLN A 135 1.05 15.46 -8.81
CA GLN A 135 0.76 14.07 -9.16
C GLN A 135 -0.31 13.54 -8.21
N ILE A 136 -1.33 12.91 -8.79
CA ILE A 136 -2.33 12.12 -8.08
C ILE A 136 -2.20 10.67 -8.53
N TYR A 137 -2.29 9.75 -7.60
CA TYR A 137 -2.38 8.33 -7.88
C TYR A 137 -3.81 7.85 -7.71
N GLU A 138 -4.26 6.99 -8.62
CA GLU A 138 -5.60 6.43 -8.63
C GLU A 138 -5.51 4.91 -8.45
N ILE A 139 -6.21 4.41 -7.45
CA ILE A 139 -6.43 2.99 -7.19
C ILE A 139 -7.84 2.67 -7.68
N LYS A 140 -7.94 1.92 -8.77
CA LYS A 140 -9.21 1.46 -9.31
C LYS A 140 -9.41 -0.01 -8.96
N ILE A 141 -10.53 -0.35 -8.31
CA ILE A 141 -10.88 -1.74 -7.98
C ILE A 141 -11.99 -2.19 -8.91
N TYR A 142 -11.83 -3.37 -9.52
CA TYR A 142 -12.83 -3.97 -10.40
C TYR A 142 -13.63 -5.03 -9.67
N ARG A 143 -14.95 -5.04 -9.88
CA ARG A 143 -15.83 -6.08 -9.32
C ARG A 143 -15.52 -7.42 -10.00
N GLN A 144 -15.15 -8.43 -9.21
CA GLN A 144 -14.87 -9.78 -9.74
C GLN A 144 -16.17 -10.57 -9.91
N ARG A 145 -16.27 -11.33 -11.00
CA ARG A 145 -17.44 -12.18 -11.29
C ARG A 145 -17.27 -13.56 -10.64
N GLY A 146 -18.31 -14.06 -9.97
CA GLY A 146 -18.40 -15.45 -9.52
C GLY A 146 -17.74 -15.76 -8.17
N GLU A 147 -17.11 -14.77 -7.53
CA GLU A 147 -16.57 -14.91 -6.18
C GLU A 147 -17.65 -14.61 -5.13
N ASN A 148 -17.60 -15.27 -3.97
CA ASN A 148 -18.42 -14.86 -2.84
C ASN A 148 -18.00 -13.45 -2.36
N ARG A 149 -18.91 -12.73 -1.70
CA ARG A 149 -18.68 -11.36 -1.26
C ARG A 149 -17.42 -11.22 -0.39
N TYR A 150 -17.24 -12.13 0.57
CA TYR A 150 -16.11 -12.13 1.48
C TYR A 150 -14.76 -12.24 0.75
N TYR A 151 -14.60 -13.23 -0.14
CA TYR A 151 -13.39 -13.44 -0.93
C TYR A 151 -13.16 -12.29 -1.92
N SER A 152 -14.22 -11.77 -2.53
CA SER A 152 -14.14 -10.61 -3.43
C SER A 152 -13.63 -9.37 -2.67
N LEU A 153 -14.19 -9.08 -1.49
CA LEU A 153 -13.73 -7.96 -0.65
C LEU A 153 -12.31 -8.19 -0.16
N ARG A 154 -12.00 -9.37 0.38
CA ARG A 154 -10.64 -9.71 0.85
C ARG A 154 -9.59 -9.54 -0.25
N THR A 155 -9.88 -10.02 -1.46
CA THR A 155 -9.02 -9.86 -2.63
C THR A 155 -8.86 -8.39 -3.04
N ALA A 156 -9.96 -7.62 -3.03
CA ALA A 156 -9.94 -6.19 -3.30
C ALA A 156 -9.13 -5.41 -2.26
N LEU A 157 -9.24 -5.76 -0.97
CA LEU A 157 -8.46 -5.17 0.12
C LEU A 157 -6.96 -5.46 -0.04
N GLY A 158 -6.59 -6.68 -0.44
CA GLY A 158 -5.20 -7.03 -0.73
C GLY A 158 -4.60 -6.22 -1.87
N PHE A 159 -5.32 -6.12 -2.98
CA PHE A 159 -4.93 -5.25 -4.10
C PHE A 159 -4.85 -3.77 -3.67
N MET A 160 -5.79 -3.30 -2.85
CA MET A 160 -5.81 -1.92 -2.37
C MET A 160 -4.58 -1.60 -1.53
N LEU A 161 -4.24 -2.43 -0.54
CA LEU A 161 -3.03 -2.26 0.27
C LEU A 161 -1.75 -2.32 -0.56
N GLN A 162 -1.67 -3.24 -1.51
CA GLN A 162 -0.57 -3.33 -2.48
C GLN A 162 -0.42 -2.02 -3.27
N ALA A 163 -1.51 -1.46 -3.78
CA ALA A 163 -1.51 -0.21 -4.53
C ALA A 163 -1.23 1.02 -3.64
N MET A 164 -1.67 1.02 -2.38
CA MET A 164 -1.34 2.06 -1.40
C MET A 164 0.16 2.09 -1.09
N CYS A 165 0.81 0.92 -0.97
CA CYS A 165 2.26 0.83 -0.84
C CYS A 165 2.99 1.51 -2.01
N HIS A 166 2.52 1.26 -3.24
CA HIS A 166 3.07 1.96 -4.42
C HIS A 166 2.80 3.46 -4.39
N ALA A 167 1.58 3.87 -4.06
CA ALA A 167 1.21 5.29 -3.98
C ALA A 167 2.11 6.04 -2.98
N PHE A 168 2.31 5.46 -1.79
CA PHE A 168 3.13 6.05 -0.74
C PHE A 168 4.57 6.27 -1.18
N LEU A 169 5.22 5.23 -1.71
CA LEU A 169 6.59 5.35 -2.21
C LEU A 169 6.66 6.33 -3.38
N ARG A 170 5.78 6.21 -4.37
CA ARG A 170 5.78 7.06 -5.57
C ARG A 170 5.58 8.55 -5.25
N LEU A 171 4.73 8.88 -4.28
CA LEU A 171 4.46 10.26 -3.85
C LEU A 171 5.65 10.90 -3.15
N TRP A 172 6.27 10.16 -2.22
CA TRP A 172 7.17 10.76 -1.24
C TRP A 172 8.65 10.50 -1.55
N GLN A 173 8.98 9.44 -2.28
CA GLN A 173 10.37 9.07 -2.54
C GLN A 173 11.05 10.03 -3.52
N CYS A 174 12.37 10.15 -3.42
CA CYS A 174 13.18 10.87 -4.39
C CYS A 174 13.18 10.16 -5.75
N TRP A 175 12.93 10.92 -6.81
CA TRP A 175 12.92 10.40 -8.19
C TRP A 175 14.27 10.52 -8.91
N SER A 176 15.35 10.89 -8.19
CA SER A 176 16.68 10.88 -8.76
C SER A 176 17.11 9.44 -9.05
N GLY A 177 17.72 9.17 -10.21
CA GLY A 177 18.21 7.84 -10.58
C GLY A 177 19.26 7.28 -9.60
N HIS A 178 19.92 8.14 -8.82
CA HIS A 178 20.84 7.72 -7.76
C HIS A 178 20.13 7.22 -6.49
N CYS A 179 18.81 7.41 -6.40
CA CYS A 179 17.99 7.06 -5.24
C CYS A 179 16.95 5.98 -5.57
N SER A 180 16.96 5.47 -6.80
CA SER A 180 16.05 4.41 -7.22
C SER A 180 16.52 3.08 -6.67
N GLU A 181 16.19 2.80 -5.41
CA GLU A 181 16.17 1.44 -4.84
C GLU A 181 14.94 0.64 -5.33
N MET A 182 14.30 1.11 -6.42
CA MET A 182 13.13 0.49 -7.03
C MET A 182 13.59 -0.53 -8.08
N TRP A 183 13.13 -1.77 -7.97
CA TRP A 183 13.33 -2.79 -9.00
C TRP A 183 12.43 -2.54 -10.21
N GLY A 184 12.67 -1.42 -10.92
CA GLY A 184 12.02 -1.05 -12.19
C GLY A 184 10.72 -0.24 -12.08
N GLU A 185 10.08 0.00 -13.23
CA GLU A 185 8.81 0.74 -13.35
C GLU A 185 7.65 0.05 -12.60
N HIS A 186 7.77 -1.25 -12.32
CA HIS A 186 6.76 -2.02 -11.58
C HIS A 186 6.91 -1.92 -10.05
N GLY A 187 7.98 -1.30 -9.52
CA GLY A 187 7.97 -0.67 -8.21
C GLY A 187 7.95 -1.56 -6.96
N ALA A 188 8.13 -2.89 -7.07
CA ALA A 188 8.30 -3.78 -5.92
C ALA A 188 9.78 -3.92 -5.48
N GLY A 189 10.42 -2.76 -5.28
CA GLY A 189 11.79 -2.62 -4.74
C GLY A 189 11.98 -3.20 -3.33
N TRP A 190 13.20 -3.11 -2.78
CA TRP A 190 13.46 -3.54 -1.39
C TRP A 190 12.56 -2.85 -0.37
N ALA A 191 12.47 -1.52 -0.48
CA ALA A 191 11.62 -0.71 0.38
C ALA A 191 10.15 -1.14 0.32
N TRP A 192 9.66 -1.54 -0.86
CA TRP A 192 8.30 -2.03 -1.02
C TRP A 192 8.12 -3.40 -0.36
N GLN A 193 9.05 -4.35 -0.57
CA GLN A 193 8.98 -5.68 0.04
C GLN A 193 9.05 -5.64 1.56
N ASP A 194 9.91 -4.79 2.12
CA ASP A 194 10.06 -4.63 3.57
C ASP A 194 8.79 -4.04 4.20
N MET A 195 8.23 -3.00 3.57
CA MET A 195 6.97 -2.39 4.00
C MET A 195 5.79 -3.38 3.88
N ALA A 196 5.66 -4.05 2.74
CA ALA A 196 4.56 -4.96 2.48
C ALA A 196 4.59 -6.16 3.46
N LEU A 197 5.78 -6.69 3.80
CA LEU A 197 5.90 -7.74 4.82
C LEU A 197 5.43 -7.24 6.20
N ALA A 198 5.85 -6.05 6.61
CA ALA A 198 5.45 -5.51 7.90
C ALA A 198 3.95 -5.21 7.98
N ILE A 199 3.33 -4.79 6.87
CA ILE A 199 1.88 -4.61 6.78
C ILE A 199 1.18 -5.98 6.82
N GLU A 200 1.62 -6.98 6.05
CA GLU A 200 1.08 -8.35 6.09
C GLU A 200 1.12 -8.95 7.51
N ASP A 201 2.27 -8.83 8.18
CA ASP A 201 2.45 -9.28 9.57
C ASP A 201 1.49 -8.54 10.52
N ALA A 202 1.28 -7.24 10.33
CA ALA A 202 0.37 -6.46 11.16
C ALA A 202 -1.11 -6.75 10.89
N VAL A 203 -1.53 -6.88 9.63
CA VAL A 203 -2.94 -7.15 9.32
C VAL A 203 -3.35 -8.56 9.77
N SER A 204 -2.45 -9.55 9.64
CA SER A 204 -2.72 -10.94 10.01
C SER A 204 -2.60 -11.24 11.51
N ASP A 205 -2.06 -10.30 12.30
CA ASP A 205 -1.94 -10.44 13.75
C ASP A 205 -3.33 -10.53 14.42
N GLY A 206 -3.60 -11.69 15.03
CA GLY A 206 -4.88 -12.03 15.66
C GLY A 206 -5.23 -11.18 16.88
N HIS A 207 -4.26 -10.46 17.45
CA HIS A 207 -4.46 -9.50 18.55
C HIS A 207 -4.48 -8.05 18.07
N PHE A 208 -4.43 -7.82 16.76
CA PHE A 208 -4.42 -6.49 16.15
C PHE A 208 -5.56 -6.35 15.15
N VAL A 209 -5.33 -6.49 13.85
CA VAL A 209 -6.40 -6.32 12.85
C VAL A 209 -7.14 -7.64 12.59
N ASN A 210 -6.45 -8.78 12.73
CA ASN A 210 -6.98 -10.12 12.48
C ASN A 210 -7.65 -10.29 11.09
N LEU A 211 -6.98 -9.76 10.07
CA LEU A 211 -7.35 -9.89 8.67
C LEU A 211 -6.21 -10.52 7.87
N ASP A 212 -6.43 -11.74 7.41
CA ASP A 212 -5.50 -12.47 6.54
C ASP A 212 -5.54 -11.89 5.12
N ILE A 213 -4.84 -10.78 4.88
CA ILE A 213 -4.84 -10.08 3.59
C ILE A 213 -3.44 -10.20 2.95
N PRO A 214 -3.25 -11.08 1.96
CA PRO A 214 -1.99 -11.14 1.23
C PRO A 214 -1.86 -9.94 0.28
N LEU A 215 -0.68 -9.31 0.25
CA LEU A 215 -0.35 -8.19 -0.64
C LEU A 215 0.27 -8.66 -1.98
N GLY A 216 0.31 -9.97 -2.23
CA GLY A 216 0.85 -10.55 -3.47
C GLY A 216 2.36 -10.38 -3.62
N ARG A 217 3.10 -10.29 -2.51
CA ARG A 217 4.54 -10.02 -2.51
C ARG A 217 5.35 -11.00 -3.35
N LEU A 218 4.95 -12.28 -3.33
CA LEU A 218 5.64 -13.36 -4.03
C LEU A 218 5.47 -13.23 -5.55
N GLU A 219 4.25 -13.00 -6.00
CA GLU A 219 3.89 -12.78 -7.40
C GLU A 219 4.60 -11.55 -7.95
N MET A 220 4.57 -10.45 -7.21
CA MET A 220 5.28 -9.22 -7.58
C MET A 220 6.80 -9.40 -7.66
N LEU A 221 7.38 -10.18 -6.73
CA LEU A 221 8.80 -10.48 -6.78
C LEU A 221 9.16 -11.36 -7.98
N ALA A 222 8.29 -12.33 -8.32
CA ALA A 222 8.47 -13.17 -9.50
C ALA A 222 8.46 -12.33 -10.78
N ASP A 223 7.52 -11.39 -10.93
CA ASP A 223 7.46 -10.48 -12.06
C ASP A 223 8.72 -9.59 -12.16
N ASN A 224 9.20 -9.06 -11.04
CA ASN A 224 10.44 -8.27 -11.01
C ASN A 224 11.67 -9.09 -11.37
N LEU A 225 11.76 -10.35 -10.92
CA LEU A 225 12.86 -11.24 -11.25
C LEU A 225 12.95 -11.55 -12.74
N ARG A 226 11.80 -11.69 -13.42
CA ARG A 226 11.78 -11.88 -14.87
C ARG A 226 12.35 -10.66 -15.59
N ALA A 227 12.03 -9.46 -15.12
CA ALA A 227 12.55 -8.22 -15.69
C ALA A 227 14.03 -7.97 -15.33
N TYR A 228 14.47 -8.40 -14.14
CA TYR A 228 15.75 -8.03 -13.53
C TYR A 228 16.41 -9.20 -12.76
N PRO A 229 16.89 -10.25 -13.43
CA PRO A 229 17.31 -11.50 -12.77
C PRO A 229 18.58 -11.38 -11.90
N ALA A 230 19.47 -10.43 -12.19
CA ALA A 230 20.80 -10.32 -11.54
C ALA A 230 20.78 -9.69 -10.14
N TYR A 231 19.61 -9.32 -9.64
CA TYR A 231 19.49 -8.27 -8.63
C TYR A 231 19.03 -8.76 -7.24
N LEU A 232 18.69 -10.04 -7.13
CA LEU A 232 18.18 -10.62 -5.90
C LEU A 232 19.23 -11.48 -5.20
N LYS A 233 19.44 -11.22 -3.92
CA LYS A 233 20.37 -11.99 -3.07
C LYS A 233 19.60 -12.95 -2.15
N ASP A 234 20.18 -14.12 -1.86
CA ASP A 234 19.59 -15.13 -0.96
C ASP A 234 19.26 -14.58 0.44
N GLU A 235 20.09 -13.67 0.95
CA GLU A 235 19.85 -12.99 2.21
C GLU A 235 18.53 -12.21 2.22
N GLN A 236 18.17 -11.58 1.11
CA GLN A 236 16.94 -10.79 0.99
C GLN A 236 15.72 -11.68 0.98
N LEU A 237 15.80 -12.81 0.29
CA LEU A 237 14.74 -13.82 0.26
C LEU A 237 14.46 -14.40 1.65
N ARG A 238 15.52 -14.71 2.40
CA ARG A 238 15.40 -15.13 3.80
C ARG A 238 14.76 -14.05 4.66
N ARG A 239 15.21 -12.80 4.53
CA ARG A 239 14.64 -11.65 5.25
C ARG A 239 13.14 -11.48 4.97
N TRP A 240 12.71 -11.70 3.73
CA TRP A 240 11.30 -11.58 3.32
C TRP A 240 10.44 -12.82 3.56
N ARG A 241 11.02 -13.87 4.14
CA ARG A 241 10.37 -15.19 4.36
C ARG A 241 9.83 -15.78 3.04
N ILE A 242 10.54 -15.57 1.93
CA ILE A 242 10.15 -16.08 0.61
C ILE A 242 10.88 -17.39 0.32
N ASP A 243 10.09 -18.43 0.06
CA ASP A 243 10.58 -19.72 -0.41
C ASP A 243 11.12 -19.60 -1.84
N GLN A 244 12.43 -19.82 -1.99
CA GLN A 244 13.12 -19.78 -3.28
C GLN A 244 12.53 -20.73 -4.32
N ARG A 245 12.12 -21.94 -3.92
CA ARG A 245 11.54 -22.93 -4.85
C ARG A 245 10.15 -22.51 -5.31
N LYS A 246 9.35 -21.88 -4.44
CA LYS A 246 8.06 -21.29 -4.85
C LYS A 246 8.28 -20.12 -5.81
N LEU A 247 9.23 -19.25 -5.49
CA LEU A 247 9.57 -18.10 -6.33
C LEU A 247 10.07 -18.53 -7.72
N ALA A 248 11.00 -19.48 -7.79
CA ALA A 248 11.52 -20.01 -9.05
C ALA A 248 10.43 -20.64 -9.91
N ARG A 249 9.50 -21.40 -9.31
CA ARG A 249 8.36 -21.99 -10.02
C ARG A 249 7.43 -20.93 -10.60
N LEU A 250 7.16 -19.84 -9.87
CA LEU A 250 6.33 -18.75 -10.38
C LEU A 250 7.05 -17.93 -11.45
N ALA A 251 8.34 -17.66 -11.26
CA ALA A 251 9.15 -16.94 -12.24
C ALA A 251 9.24 -17.69 -13.57
N GLY A 252 9.32 -19.02 -13.56
CA GLY A 252 9.41 -19.86 -14.77
C GLY A 252 8.08 -20.34 -15.38
N ARG A 253 6.92 -19.92 -14.85
CA ARG A 253 5.59 -20.43 -15.26
C ARG A 253 4.84 -19.59 -16.30
N ILE A 254 5.49 -18.62 -16.95
CA ILE A 254 4.86 -17.75 -17.95
C ILE A 254 5.74 -17.70 -19.20
#